data_AF-T0R5F0-F1
#
_entry.id   AF-T0R5F0-F1
#
_cell.length_a   1.000
_cell.length_b   1.000
_cell.length_c   1.000
_cell.angle_alpha   90.00
_cell.angle_beta   90.00
_cell.angle_gamma   90.00
#
_symmetry.space_group_name_H-M   'P 1'
#
loop_
_entity.id
_entity.type
_entity.pdbx_description
1 polymer ?
#
loop_
_entity_poly.entity_id
_entity_poly.type
_entity_poly.pdbx_seq_one_letter_code
_entity_poly.pdbx_strand_id
1 'polypeptide(L)'
;MQFSPKLEDPIIADDDQPTPRRRAKLRWIVGAVVFCGVVCASVGALVVFTHKVRNNAAAITTNLQQAPGLLVTLTAKRASMDFNGQTSAQVYVIPHKASATGAVSFDAFLSQAGENVTQNYVLLGGRAYTSSVQNGVVVSAQCLTASQVPPVQLMQTSLAQSKVVDAIEGASSTASCDGGQLLQLTFAGESFVFCNSPENKLTHATGSDLDITIEYLADPTVIPDFDVPHVPGSAPLSCPVVVSPSTVAPESATLAESTAAVWDVVKGNVRTVALFGFSCGCKGPKKPCLFVHGVGNFFDASLSSTDLLYWGFAHQHAPCCSSIQFAHFETIHNGWDKPRVQKQFCDAALATSNSKTQTVG
;
A
#
# COMPACT_ATOMS: atom_id res chain seq x y z
N MET A 1 33.11 13.61 104.23
CA MET A 1 33.16 12.46 103.32
C MET A 1 31.76 12.30 102.74
N GLN A 2 31.52 12.69 101.48
CA GLN A 2 31.44 11.75 100.32
C GLN A 2 30.28 10.75 100.52
N PHE A 3 29.21 10.64 99.74
CA PHE A 3 28.87 10.98 98.34
C PHE A 3 27.33 11.05 98.20
N SER A 4 26.80 11.87 97.27
CA SER A 4 25.51 11.63 96.58
C SER A 4 25.68 10.57 95.48
N PRO A 5 24.63 9.81 95.09
CA PRO A 5 23.78 10.20 93.94
C PRO A 5 22.28 9.77 94.04
N LYS A 6 21.36 10.61 93.50
CA LYS A 6 20.50 10.44 92.27
C LYS A 6 19.43 9.32 92.35
N LEU A 7 18.14 9.63 92.41
CA LEU A 7 17.18 10.13 91.37
C LEU A 7 16.78 9.05 90.34
N GLU A 8 15.50 8.65 90.43
CA GLU A 8 14.67 7.86 89.50
C GLU A 8 14.96 8.02 88.00
N ASP A 9 14.81 6.92 87.24
CA ASP A 9 14.00 6.77 86.01
C ASP A 9 14.26 5.39 85.33
N PRO A 10 13.52 4.93 84.30
CA PRO A 10 12.39 4.02 84.39
C PRO A 10 12.70 2.65 83.77
N ILE A 11 11.72 1.76 83.80
CA ILE A 11 11.69 0.50 83.05
C ILE A 11 11.79 0.83 81.55
N ILE A 12 12.96 0.60 80.95
CA ILE A 12 13.13 0.56 79.50
C ILE A 12 12.69 -0.84 79.04
N ALA A 13 11.60 -0.90 78.29
CA ALA A 13 11.21 -2.07 77.53
C ALA A 13 12.33 -2.38 76.52
N ASP A 14 12.84 -3.60 76.59
CA ASP A 14 13.80 -4.13 75.63
C ASP A 14 13.14 -4.15 74.25
N ASP A 15 13.69 -3.35 73.34
CA ASP A 15 13.25 -3.24 71.95
C ASP A 15 13.66 -4.53 71.24
N ASP A 16 12.67 -5.37 70.93
CA ASP A 16 12.80 -6.69 70.30
C ASP A 16 13.51 -6.54 68.95
N GLN A 17 14.84 -6.67 68.94
CA GLN A 17 15.65 -6.67 67.72
C GLN A 17 15.22 -7.85 66.82
N PRO A 18 14.68 -7.59 65.61
CA PRO A 18 14.20 -8.67 64.76
C PRO A 18 15.37 -9.51 64.26
N THR A 19 15.41 -10.75 64.73
CA THR A 19 16.39 -11.80 64.39
C THR A 19 16.72 -11.90 62.88
N PRO A 20 18.00 -12.16 62.50
CA PRO A 20 18.50 -12.13 61.12
C PRO A 20 17.88 -13.17 60.17
N ARG A 21 17.21 -14.20 60.71
CA ARG A 21 16.52 -15.25 59.94
C ARG A 21 15.30 -14.74 59.16
N ARG A 22 14.64 -13.68 59.64
CA ARG A 22 13.41 -13.16 59.02
C ARG A 22 13.71 -12.32 57.76
N ARG A 23 14.82 -11.57 57.76
CA ARG A 23 15.30 -10.77 56.61
C ARG A 23 15.77 -11.63 55.44
N ALA A 24 16.42 -12.76 55.70
CA ALA A 24 16.88 -13.67 54.65
C ALA A 24 15.72 -14.36 53.92
N LYS A 25 14.66 -14.77 54.64
CA LYS A 25 13.43 -15.32 54.05
C LYS A 25 12.67 -14.29 53.22
N LEU A 26 12.56 -13.05 53.70
CA LEU A 26 11.92 -11.96 52.94
C LEU A 26 12.70 -11.64 51.65
N ARG A 27 14.03 -11.63 51.69
CA ARG A 27 14.87 -11.44 50.50
C ARG A 27 14.70 -12.55 49.46
N TRP A 28 14.60 -13.80 49.89
CA TRP A 28 14.32 -14.93 48.99
C TRP A 28 12.92 -14.87 48.38
N ILE A 29 11.91 -14.50 49.16
CA ILE A 29 10.53 -14.33 48.67
C ILE A 29 10.45 -13.17 47.68
N VAL A 30 11.05 -12.03 47.99
CA VAL A 30 11.11 -10.88 47.06
C VAL A 30 11.88 -11.25 45.80
N GLY A 31 13.00 -11.97 45.91
CA GLY A 31 13.74 -12.47 44.76
C GLY A 31 12.92 -13.42 43.89
N ALA A 32 12.18 -14.35 44.49
CA ALA A 32 11.30 -15.27 43.78
C ALA A 32 10.12 -14.55 43.09
N VAL A 33 9.52 -13.55 43.75
CA VAL A 33 8.44 -12.74 43.18
C VAL A 33 8.94 -11.89 42.01
N VAL A 34 10.10 -11.24 42.15
CA VAL A 34 10.71 -10.46 41.06
C VAL A 34 11.08 -11.37 39.89
N PHE A 35 11.70 -12.52 40.14
CA PHE A 35 12.03 -13.48 39.09
C PHE A 35 10.78 -14.00 38.37
N CYS A 36 9.76 -14.41 39.11
CA CYS A 36 8.48 -14.85 38.54
C CYS A 36 7.80 -13.74 37.73
N GLY A 37 7.79 -12.50 38.24
CA GLY A 37 7.29 -11.33 37.54
C GLY A 37 8.02 -11.05 36.22
N VAL A 38 9.35 -11.13 36.21
CA VAL A 38 10.17 -10.95 35.00
C VAL A 38 9.91 -12.08 33.99
N VAL A 39 9.82 -13.33 34.43
CA VAL A 39 9.51 -14.47 33.54
C VAL A 39 8.11 -14.30 32.93
N CYS A 40 7.09 -14.01 33.74
CA CYS A 40 5.74 -13.79 33.24
C CYS A 40 5.65 -12.61 32.27
N ALA A 41 6.34 -11.49 32.56
CA ALA A 41 6.39 -10.33 31.66
C ALA A 41 7.09 -10.67 30.33
N SER A 42 8.18 -11.45 30.38
CA SER A 42 8.92 -11.89 29.19
C SER A 42 8.09 -12.83 28.32
N VAL A 43 7.40 -13.79 28.93
CA VAL A 43 6.48 -14.70 28.24
C VAL A 43 5.31 -13.91 27.64
N GLY A 44 4.72 -12.97 28.39
CA GLY A 44 3.66 -12.10 27.89
C GLY A 44 4.10 -11.26 26.69
N ALA A 45 5.28 -10.64 26.77
CA ALA A 45 5.86 -9.88 25.65
C ALA A 45 6.11 -10.76 24.42
N LEU A 46 6.57 -12.00 24.61
CA LEU A 46 6.78 -12.95 23.52
C LEU A 46 5.44 -13.31 22.85
N VAL A 47 4.41 -13.62 23.62
CA VAL A 47 3.06 -13.94 23.12
C VAL A 47 2.48 -12.75 22.35
N VAL A 48 2.60 -11.53 22.88
CA VAL A 48 2.16 -10.31 22.18
C VAL A 48 2.94 -10.14 20.87
N PHE A 49 4.26 -10.33 20.91
CA PHE A 49 5.08 -10.22 19.71
C PHE A 49 4.66 -11.24 18.65
N THR A 50 4.50 -12.52 19.00
CA THR A 50 4.17 -13.59 18.03
C THR A 50 2.79 -13.45 17.43
N HIS A 51 1.78 -13.01 18.20
CA HIS A 51 0.39 -12.98 17.76
C HIS A 51 -0.10 -11.62 17.25
N LYS A 52 0.51 -10.51 17.68
CA LYS A 52 0.03 -9.15 17.39
C LYS A 52 1.01 -8.26 16.63
N VAL A 53 2.31 -8.57 16.67
CA VAL A 53 3.35 -7.73 16.05
C VAL A 53 4.00 -8.41 14.85
N ARG A 54 4.25 -9.71 14.93
CA ARG A 54 4.90 -10.48 13.87
C ARG A 54 4.00 -10.52 12.63
N ASN A 55 4.55 -10.08 11.50
CA ASN A 55 3.86 -9.99 10.20
C ASN A 55 3.88 -11.30 9.39
N ASN A 56 4.60 -12.33 9.86
CA ASN A 56 4.71 -13.64 9.23
C ASN A 56 5.18 -13.64 7.75
N ALA A 57 5.90 -12.60 7.32
CA ALA A 57 6.33 -12.41 5.93
C ALA A 57 7.04 -13.62 5.31
N ALA A 58 7.90 -14.31 6.07
CA ALA A 58 8.60 -15.50 5.60
C ALA A 58 7.66 -16.68 5.33
N ALA A 59 6.67 -16.90 6.20
CA ALA A 59 5.67 -17.96 6.03
C ALA A 59 4.74 -17.65 4.85
N ILE A 60 4.33 -16.39 4.71
CA ILE A 60 3.54 -15.90 3.57
C ILE A 60 4.29 -16.13 2.25
N THR A 61 5.56 -15.70 2.20
CA THR A 61 6.42 -15.89 1.02
C THR A 61 6.55 -17.37 0.67
N THR A 62 6.74 -18.22 1.68
CA THR A 62 6.83 -19.68 1.51
C THR A 62 5.53 -20.24 0.91
N ASN A 63 4.38 -19.86 1.45
CA ASN A 63 3.08 -20.31 0.94
C ASN A 63 2.82 -19.85 -0.50
N LEU A 64 3.21 -18.61 -0.84
CA LEU A 64 3.12 -18.10 -2.22
C LEU A 64 4.02 -18.92 -3.16
N GLN A 65 5.27 -19.20 -2.78
CA GLN A 65 6.21 -19.96 -3.60
C GLN A 65 5.85 -21.45 -3.76
N GLN A 66 5.16 -22.03 -2.77
CA GLN A 66 4.74 -23.44 -2.79
C GLN A 66 3.40 -23.65 -3.49
N ALA A 67 2.67 -22.59 -3.82
CA ALA A 67 1.39 -22.69 -4.51
C ALA A 67 1.59 -23.23 -5.94
N PRO A 68 0.79 -24.23 -6.38
CA PRO A 68 0.80 -24.68 -7.77
C PRO A 68 0.45 -23.58 -8.76
N GLY A 69 -0.44 -22.66 -8.34
CA GLY A 69 -0.76 -21.44 -9.04
C GLY A 69 -1.60 -20.52 -8.17
N LEU A 70 -1.74 -19.27 -8.60
CA LEU A 70 -2.57 -18.27 -7.97
C LEU A 70 -3.48 -17.64 -9.03
N LEU A 71 -4.74 -17.40 -8.66
CA LEU A 71 -5.64 -16.54 -9.41
C LEU A 71 -5.78 -15.22 -8.65
N VAL A 72 -5.25 -14.15 -9.23
CA VAL A 72 -5.28 -12.80 -8.68
C VAL A 72 -6.34 -12.01 -9.41
N THR A 73 -7.41 -11.66 -8.72
CA THR A 73 -8.47 -10.79 -9.25
C THR A 73 -8.20 -9.36 -8.83
N LEU A 74 -7.98 -8.48 -9.79
CA LEU A 74 -7.84 -7.04 -9.61
C LEU A 74 -9.19 -6.39 -9.89
N THR A 75 -9.64 -5.52 -8.99
CA THR A 75 -10.88 -4.74 -9.16
C THR A 75 -10.58 -3.26 -9.02
N ALA A 76 -10.69 -2.52 -10.13
CA ALA A 76 -10.61 -1.08 -10.17
C ALA A 76 -11.80 -0.46 -9.46
N LYS A 77 -11.51 0.51 -8.60
CA LYS A 77 -12.54 1.25 -7.86
C LYS A 77 -13.03 2.49 -8.62
N ARG A 78 -12.42 2.79 -9.78
CA ARG A 78 -12.76 3.94 -10.64
C ARG A 78 -12.82 3.48 -12.10
N ALA A 79 -13.83 3.96 -12.82
CA ALA A 79 -13.98 3.71 -14.26
C ALA A 79 -12.79 4.23 -15.10
N SER A 80 -12.08 5.25 -14.61
CA SER A 80 -10.86 5.76 -15.27
C SER A 80 -9.69 4.79 -15.25
N MET A 81 -9.80 3.68 -14.49
CA MET A 81 -8.79 2.63 -14.36
C MET A 81 -9.27 1.30 -14.94
N ASP A 82 -10.27 1.35 -15.83
CA ASP A 82 -10.81 0.14 -16.46
C ASP A 82 -9.74 -0.58 -17.29
N PHE A 83 -9.70 -1.90 -17.10
CA PHE A 83 -8.88 -2.84 -17.84
C PHE A 83 -9.58 -3.19 -19.16
N ASN A 84 -9.19 -2.52 -20.25
CA ASN A 84 -9.80 -2.73 -21.57
C ASN A 84 -11.34 -2.58 -21.55
N GLY A 85 -11.84 -1.58 -20.80
CA GLY A 85 -13.27 -1.29 -20.65
C GLY A 85 -13.99 -2.10 -19.55
N GLN A 86 -13.26 -2.87 -18.73
CA GLN A 86 -13.82 -3.60 -17.60
C GLN A 86 -13.21 -3.13 -16.27
N THR A 87 -14.02 -3.05 -15.22
CA THR A 87 -13.53 -2.68 -13.88
C THR A 87 -12.76 -3.80 -13.18
N SER A 88 -12.67 -4.99 -13.77
CA SER A 88 -12.00 -6.15 -13.17
C SER A 88 -11.14 -6.91 -14.17
N ALA A 89 -10.01 -7.44 -13.69
CA ALA A 89 -9.09 -8.26 -14.46
C ALA A 89 -8.62 -9.47 -13.64
N GLN A 90 -8.42 -10.61 -14.30
CA GLN A 90 -7.97 -11.85 -13.67
C GLN A 90 -6.60 -12.27 -14.18
N VAL A 91 -5.62 -12.29 -13.28
CA VAL A 91 -4.24 -12.66 -13.57
C VAL A 91 -3.95 -14.04 -12.98
N TYR A 92 -3.55 -14.98 -13.82
CA TYR A 92 -2.98 -16.24 -13.39
C TYR A 92 -1.49 -16.04 -13.11
N VAL A 93 -1.03 -16.49 -11.95
CA VAL A 93 0.38 -16.40 -11.55
C VAL A 93 0.88 -17.80 -11.22
N ILE A 94 2.02 -18.17 -11.79
CA ILE A 94 2.69 -19.47 -11.58
C ILE A 94 4.00 -19.20 -10.83
N PRO A 95 4.03 -19.41 -9.50
CA PRO A 95 5.25 -19.28 -8.73
C PRO A 95 6.27 -20.35 -9.12
N HIS A 96 7.53 -19.94 -9.27
CA HIS A 96 8.63 -20.88 -9.42
C HIS A 96 9.20 -21.23 -8.06
N LYS A 97 9.74 -22.45 -7.94
CA LYS A 97 10.47 -22.86 -6.75
C LYS A 97 11.60 -21.88 -6.48
N ALA A 98 11.72 -21.46 -5.22
CA ALA A 98 12.77 -20.57 -4.78
C ALA A 98 14.14 -21.08 -5.26
N SER A 99 14.94 -20.18 -5.84
CA SER A 99 16.33 -20.52 -6.18
C SER A 99 17.11 -20.88 -4.91
N ALA A 100 18.29 -21.48 -5.05
CA ALA A 100 19.21 -21.69 -3.93
C ALA A 100 19.57 -20.39 -3.18
N THR A 101 19.38 -19.22 -3.82
CA THR A 101 19.58 -17.88 -3.25
C THR A 101 18.33 -17.31 -2.58
N GLY A 102 17.22 -18.06 -2.53
CA GLY A 102 15.94 -17.62 -1.95
C GLY A 102 15.15 -16.66 -2.82
N ALA A 103 15.54 -16.50 -4.09
CA ALA A 103 14.90 -15.55 -4.99
C ALA A 103 13.53 -16.04 -5.46
N VAL A 104 12.54 -15.15 -5.43
CA VAL A 104 11.22 -15.39 -6.01
C VAL A 104 11.26 -15.06 -7.50
N SER A 105 10.75 -15.97 -8.30
CA SER A 105 10.36 -15.74 -9.68
C SER A 105 8.99 -16.37 -9.93
N PHE A 106 8.28 -15.87 -10.93
CA PHE A 106 6.99 -16.40 -11.33
C PHE A 106 6.76 -16.07 -12.80
N ASP A 107 5.90 -16.85 -13.43
CA ASP A 107 5.30 -16.52 -14.72
C ASP A 107 3.87 -16.01 -14.47
N ALA A 108 3.34 -15.24 -15.41
CA ALA A 108 1.99 -14.71 -15.27
C ALA A 108 1.28 -14.56 -16.61
N PHE A 109 -0.03 -14.72 -16.58
CA PHE A 109 -0.90 -14.58 -17.74
C PHE A 109 -2.15 -13.79 -17.37
N LEU A 110 -2.44 -12.78 -18.17
CA LEU A 110 -3.64 -11.96 -18.09
C LEU A 110 -4.28 -11.95 -19.48
N SER A 111 -5.55 -12.31 -19.57
CA SER A 111 -6.35 -12.15 -20.78
C SER A 111 -7.54 -11.26 -20.49
N GLN A 112 -7.63 -10.15 -21.20
CA GLN A 112 -8.66 -9.15 -21.01
C GLN A 112 -9.44 -8.93 -22.29
N ALA A 113 -10.65 -9.50 -22.35
CA ALA A 113 -11.57 -9.30 -23.46
C ALA A 113 -12.04 -7.84 -23.51
N GLY A 114 -11.92 -7.20 -24.67
CA GLY A 114 -12.54 -5.90 -24.97
C GLY A 114 -13.69 -6.07 -25.97
N GLU A 115 -14.21 -4.95 -26.50
CA GLU A 115 -15.33 -4.99 -27.45
C GLU A 115 -15.01 -5.73 -28.76
N ASN A 116 -13.83 -5.49 -29.33
CA ASN A 116 -13.45 -6.02 -30.65
C ASN A 116 -12.15 -6.83 -30.64
N VAL A 117 -11.35 -6.67 -29.58
CA VAL A 117 -10.00 -7.23 -29.46
C VAL A 117 -9.81 -7.69 -28.03
N THR A 118 -9.26 -8.89 -27.87
CA THR A 118 -8.77 -9.39 -26.58
C THR A 118 -7.31 -9.00 -26.42
N GLN A 119 -6.97 -8.32 -25.33
CA GLN A 119 -5.59 -7.98 -24.99
C GLN A 119 -5.04 -9.05 -24.05
N ASN A 120 -3.92 -9.66 -24.42
CA ASN A 120 -3.21 -10.62 -23.60
C ASN A 120 -1.88 -10.03 -23.13
N TYR A 121 -1.52 -10.32 -21.90
CA TYR A 121 -0.23 -9.98 -21.30
C TYR A 121 0.37 -11.25 -20.73
N VAL A 122 1.62 -11.51 -21.12
CA VAL A 122 2.36 -12.72 -20.74
C VAL A 122 3.67 -12.30 -20.11
N LEU A 123 3.98 -12.84 -18.94
CA LEU A 123 5.31 -12.83 -18.35
C LEU A 123 5.81 -14.27 -18.32
N LEU A 124 6.86 -14.56 -19.07
CA LEU A 124 7.42 -15.90 -19.20
C LEU A 124 8.95 -15.83 -19.10
N GLY A 125 9.53 -16.49 -18.11
CA GLY A 125 10.98 -16.52 -17.89
C GLY A 125 11.60 -15.13 -17.69
N GLY A 126 10.85 -14.22 -17.04
CA GLY A 126 11.26 -12.84 -16.81
C GLY A 126 11.17 -11.91 -18.04
N ARG A 127 10.65 -12.40 -19.16
CA ARG A 127 10.39 -11.62 -20.39
C ARG A 127 8.90 -11.33 -20.50
N ALA A 128 8.55 -10.10 -20.87
CA ALA A 128 7.17 -9.66 -20.89
C ALA A 128 6.71 -9.34 -22.32
N TYR A 129 5.49 -9.77 -22.63
CA TYR A 129 4.88 -9.70 -23.95
C TYR A 129 3.47 -9.15 -23.81
N THR A 130 3.04 -8.42 -24.84
CA THR A 130 1.63 -8.07 -25.05
C THR A 130 1.20 -8.55 -26.42
N SER A 131 -0.05 -8.96 -26.56
CA SER A 131 -0.61 -9.32 -27.85
C SER A 131 -2.09 -8.98 -27.95
N SER A 132 -2.51 -8.63 -29.16
CA SER A 132 -3.91 -8.40 -29.49
C SER A 132 -4.44 -9.58 -30.29
N VAL A 133 -5.54 -10.16 -29.81
CA VAL A 133 -6.23 -11.28 -30.46
C VAL A 133 -7.56 -10.79 -31.02
N GLN A 134 -7.78 -11.05 -32.31
CA GLN A 134 -9.02 -10.76 -33.01
C GLN A 134 -9.50 -12.02 -33.73
N ASN A 135 -10.76 -12.42 -33.50
CA ASN A 135 -11.35 -13.65 -34.06
C ASN A 135 -10.51 -14.92 -33.79
N GLY A 136 -9.88 -15.00 -32.61
CA GLY A 136 -9.01 -16.12 -32.22
C GLY A 136 -7.61 -16.12 -32.85
N VAL A 137 -7.26 -15.10 -33.63
CA VAL A 137 -5.95 -14.96 -34.27
C VAL A 137 -5.16 -13.83 -33.61
N VAL A 138 -3.90 -14.06 -33.30
CA VAL A 138 -2.97 -13.02 -32.84
C VAL A 138 -2.65 -12.10 -34.00
N VAL A 139 -3.16 -10.86 -33.97
CA VAL A 139 -2.98 -9.86 -35.03
C VAL A 139 -1.82 -8.91 -34.77
N SER A 140 -1.42 -8.76 -33.51
CA SER A 140 -0.24 -8.01 -33.11
C SER A 140 0.38 -8.61 -31.87
N ALA A 141 1.71 -8.54 -31.76
CA ALA A 141 2.43 -8.95 -30.58
C ALA A 141 3.71 -8.11 -30.45
N GLN A 142 4.02 -7.68 -29.22
CA GLN A 142 5.15 -6.78 -28.94
C GLN A 142 5.78 -7.10 -27.58
N CYS A 143 7.02 -6.67 -27.41
CA CYS A 143 7.73 -6.73 -26.14
C CYS A 143 7.27 -5.61 -25.21
N LEU A 144 7.09 -5.94 -23.93
CA LEU A 144 6.91 -4.94 -22.88
C LEU A 144 8.27 -4.59 -22.27
N THR A 145 8.39 -3.36 -21.80
CA THR A 145 9.57 -2.86 -21.10
C THR A 145 9.38 -2.97 -19.58
N ALA A 146 10.47 -2.87 -18.82
CA ALA A 146 10.42 -3.00 -17.35
C ALA A 146 9.48 -2.01 -16.67
N SER A 147 9.27 -0.81 -17.24
CA SER A 147 8.32 0.18 -16.71
C SER A 147 6.85 -0.16 -16.97
N GLN A 148 6.57 -1.13 -17.84
CA GLN A 148 5.22 -1.59 -18.19
C GLN A 148 4.83 -2.87 -17.45
N VAL A 149 5.71 -3.39 -16.59
CA VAL A 149 5.48 -4.60 -15.80
C VAL A 149 5.49 -4.20 -14.33
N PRO A 150 4.52 -4.66 -13.51
CA PRO A 150 4.55 -4.39 -12.08
C PRO A 150 5.89 -4.81 -11.45
N PRO A 151 6.47 -4.02 -10.51
CA PRO A 151 7.76 -4.29 -9.91
C PRO A 151 7.65 -5.38 -8.83
N VAL A 152 7.16 -6.53 -9.22
CA VAL A 152 6.99 -7.77 -8.46
C VAL A 152 8.21 -8.24 -7.68
N GLN A 153 9.40 -7.85 -8.10
CA GLN A 153 10.64 -8.03 -7.35
C GLN A 153 10.53 -7.41 -5.93
N LEU A 154 9.74 -6.35 -5.77
CA LEU A 154 9.54 -5.68 -4.49
C LEU A 154 8.61 -6.46 -3.54
N MET A 155 7.93 -7.53 -3.99
CA MET A 155 6.95 -8.25 -3.18
C MET A 155 7.57 -8.76 -1.87
N GLN A 156 8.75 -9.39 -1.93
CA GLN A 156 9.41 -9.92 -0.73
C GLN A 156 9.78 -8.80 0.26
N THR A 157 10.30 -7.68 -0.23
CA THR A 157 10.64 -6.52 0.61
C THR A 157 9.40 -5.89 1.22
N SER A 158 8.35 -5.71 0.42
CA SER A 158 7.08 -5.16 0.87
C SER A 158 6.44 -6.02 1.96
N LEU A 159 6.52 -7.35 1.83
CA LEU A 159 6.06 -8.27 2.86
C LEU A 159 6.95 -8.22 4.11
N ALA A 160 8.28 -8.23 3.95
CA ALA A 160 9.21 -8.18 5.07
C ALA A 160 9.03 -6.91 5.92
N GLN A 161 8.84 -5.77 5.25
CA GLN A 161 8.64 -4.46 5.87
C GLN A 161 7.17 -4.17 6.25
N SER A 162 6.26 -5.11 6.00
CA SER A 162 4.84 -4.94 6.31
C SER A 162 4.60 -4.81 7.82
N LYS A 163 3.56 -4.06 8.20
CA LYS A 163 3.20 -3.81 9.59
C LYS A 163 1.81 -4.36 9.88
N VAL A 164 1.65 -5.00 11.03
CA VAL A 164 0.33 -5.42 11.50
C VAL A 164 -0.47 -4.20 11.95
N VAL A 165 -1.68 -4.06 11.43
CA VAL A 165 -2.65 -3.01 11.80
C VAL A 165 -3.93 -3.66 12.34
N ASP A 166 -4.72 -2.90 13.08
CA ASP A 166 -5.94 -3.38 13.73
C ASP A 166 -7.21 -2.97 12.97
N ALA A 167 -7.17 -1.85 12.24
CA ALA A 167 -8.30 -1.39 11.43
C ALA A 167 -7.88 -0.48 10.27
N ILE A 168 -8.76 -0.37 9.27
CA ILE A 168 -8.66 0.56 8.16
C ILE A 168 -9.64 1.71 8.42
N GLU A 169 -9.16 2.96 8.37
CA GLU A 169 -10.01 4.13 8.60
C GLU A 169 -11.05 4.28 7.48
N GLY A 170 -12.32 4.47 7.85
CA GLY A 170 -13.40 4.75 6.89
C GLY A 170 -13.91 3.53 6.10
N ALA A 171 -13.41 2.32 6.36
CA ALA A 171 -13.91 1.10 5.71
C ALA A 171 -15.18 0.57 6.40
N SER A 172 -16.26 0.38 5.63
CA SER A 172 -17.49 -0.29 6.08
C SER A 172 -17.35 -1.81 5.95
N SER A 173 -17.07 -2.52 7.05
CA SER A 173 -17.22 -3.97 7.30
C SER A 173 -16.75 -5.02 6.26
N THR A 174 -16.26 -4.66 5.07
CA THR A 174 -15.77 -5.59 4.03
C THR A 174 -14.28 -5.91 4.16
N ALA A 175 -13.59 -5.29 5.12
CA ALA A 175 -12.24 -5.66 5.53
C ALA A 175 -12.25 -6.68 6.69
N SER A 176 -13.19 -7.63 6.71
CA SER A 176 -13.20 -8.68 7.73
C SER A 176 -12.10 -9.70 7.41
N CYS A 177 -10.92 -9.46 7.97
CA CYS A 177 -9.88 -10.49 7.98
C CYS A 177 -10.21 -11.50 9.08
N ASP A 178 -11.23 -12.34 8.83
CA ASP A 178 -11.84 -13.19 9.85
C ASP A 178 -10.84 -14.22 10.38
N GLY A 179 -10.49 -14.08 11.65
CA GLY A 179 -9.47 -14.88 12.32
C GLY A 179 -8.03 -14.58 11.89
N GLY A 180 -7.81 -13.71 10.91
CA GLY A 180 -6.51 -13.37 10.35
C GLY A 180 -5.88 -12.09 10.93
N GLN A 181 -4.85 -11.60 10.24
CA GLN A 181 -4.14 -10.36 10.57
C GLN A 181 -4.18 -9.41 9.37
N LEU A 182 -4.45 -8.13 9.63
CA LEU A 182 -4.31 -7.07 8.63
C LEU A 182 -2.84 -6.65 8.53
N LEU A 183 -2.29 -6.66 7.32
CA LEU A 183 -0.91 -6.29 7.01
C LEU A 183 -0.90 -5.07 6.10
N GLN A 184 -0.46 -3.93 6.63
CA GLN A 184 -0.16 -2.77 5.81
C GLN A 184 1.19 -2.96 5.13
N LEU A 185 1.24 -2.78 3.82
CA LEU A 185 2.48 -2.74 3.04
C LEU A 185 2.41 -1.71 1.92
N THR A 186 3.57 -1.38 1.36
CA THR A 186 3.69 -0.55 0.16
C THR A 186 4.24 -1.38 -0.97
N PHE A 187 3.54 -1.44 -2.09
CA PHE A 187 3.95 -2.17 -3.29
C PHE A 187 3.81 -1.26 -4.50
N ALA A 188 4.86 -1.20 -5.35
CA ALA A 188 4.90 -0.33 -6.53
C ALA A 188 4.61 1.16 -6.26
N GLY A 189 4.88 1.65 -5.05
CA GLY A 189 4.60 3.03 -4.63
C GLY A 189 3.19 3.26 -4.08
N GLU A 190 2.33 2.25 -4.09
CA GLU A 190 0.98 2.31 -3.54
C GLU A 190 0.87 1.56 -2.21
N SER A 191 0.03 2.06 -1.30
CA SER A 191 -0.22 1.40 -0.02
C SER A 191 -1.44 0.48 -0.10
N PHE A 192 -1.27 -0.73 0.40
CA PHE A 192 -2.30 -1.75 0.49
C PHE A 192 -2.39 -2.28 1.91
N VAL A 193 -3.59 -2.71 2.29
CA VAL A 193 -3.83 -3.52 3.49
C VAL A 193 -4.28 -4.89 3.06
N PHE A 194 -3.42 -5.88 3.26
CA PHE A 194 -3.70 -7.28 2.97
C PHE A 194 -4.31 -7.98 4.19
N CYS A 195 -5.23 -8.91 3.94
CA CYS A 195 -5.65 -9.90 4.91
C CYS A 195 -4.75 -11.13 4.81
N ASN A 196 -4.03 -11.41 5.89
CA ASN A 196 -3.28 -12.64 6.08
C ASN A 196 -4.11 -13.63 6.90
N SER A 197 -4.44 -14.79 6.33
CA SER A 197 -5.20 -15.84 7.03
C SER A 197 -4.39 -16.47 8.18
N PRO A 198 -5.04 -17.21 9.09
CA PRO A 198 -4.33 -17.98 10.13
C PRO A 198 -3.25 -18.93 9.59
N GLU A 199 -3.44 -19.43 8.37
CA GLU A 199 -2.52 -20.33 7.66
C GLU A 199 -1.39 -19.58 6.93
N ASN A 200 -1.29 -18.26 7.12
CA ASN A 200 -0.36 -17.37 6.44
C ASN A 200 -0.55 -17.28 4.92
N LYS A 201 -1.82 -17.29 4.47
CA LYS A 201 -2.18 -17.09 3.06
C LYS A 201 -2.78 -15.71 2.88
N LEU A 202 -2.29 -14.95 1.90
CA LEU A 202 -2.89 -13.67 1.54
C LEU A 202 -4.17 -13.93 0.76
N THR A 203 -5.28 -13.32 1.16
CA THR A 203 -6.59 -13.63 0.56
C THR A 203 -7.23 -12.42 -0.10
N HIS A 204 -7.16 -11.27 0.55
CA HIS A 204 -7.72 -10.02 0.04
C HIS A 204 -6.76 -8.87 0.34
N ALA A 205 -6.78 -7.83 -0.48
CA ALA A 205 -6.11 -6.57 -0.20
C ALA A 205 -6.98 -5.40 -0.65
N THR A 206 -6.98 -4.36 0.17
CA THR A 206 -7.63 -3.10 -0.15
C THR A 206 -6.56 -2.04 -0.32
N GLY A 207 -6.57 -1.35 -1.46
CA GLY A 207 -5.76 -0.15 -1.73
C GLY A 207 -6.63 1.07 -2.00
N SER A 208 -5.99 2.21 -2.28
CA SER A 208 -6.68 3.46 -2.62
C SER A 208 -7.41 3.40 -3.96
N ASP A 209 -6.93 2.58 -4.91
CA ASP A 209 -7.45 2.56 -6.27
C ASP A 209 -7.91 1.17 -6.73
N LEU A 210 -7.38 0.12 -6.10
CA LEU A 210 -7.63 -1.28 -6.44
C LEU A 210 -8.02 -2.08 -5.19
N ASP A 211 -8.95 -3.01 -5.36
CA ASP A 211 -9.05 -4.18 -4.51
C ASP A 211 -8.42 -5.38 -5.21
N ILE A 212 -7.79 -6.24 -4.41
CA ILE A 212 -7.09 -7.44 -4.88
C ILE A 212 -7.68 -8.62 -4.13
N THR A 213 -8.02 -9.69 -4.85
CA THR A 213 -8.37 -10.98 -4.25
C THR A 213 -7.40 -12.03 -4.78
N ILE A 214 -6.90 -12.89 -3.89
CA ILE A 214 -5.93 -13.92 -4.20
C ILE A 214 -6.53 -15.28 -3.85
N GLU A 215 -6.67 -16.12 -4.86
CA GLU A 215 -7.06 -17.51 -4.70
C GLU A 215 -5.86 -18.43 -4.97
N TYR A 216 -5.64 -19.39 -4.08
CA TYR A 216 -4.60 -20.41 -4.22
C TYR A 216 -5.17 -21.61 -4.97
N LEU A 217 -4.72 -21.81 -6.20
CA LEU A 217 -5.20 -22.87 -7.07
C LEU A 217 -4.55 -24.20 -6.68
N ALA A 218 -5.36 -25.16 -6.26
CA ALA A 218 -4.90 -26.51 -5.92
C ALA A 218 -4.63 -27.36 -7.16
N ASP A 219 -5.41 -27.17 -8.21
CA ASP A 219 -5.30 -27.87 -9.48
C ASP A 219 -4.63 -26.93 -10.51
N PRO A 220 -3.39 -27.22 -10.95
CA PRO A 220 -2.70 -26.38 -11.93
C PRO A 220 -3.31 -26.45 -13.34
N THR A 221 -4.20 -27.43 -13.62
CA THR A 221 -4.83 -27.58 -14.94
C THR A 221 -5.87 -26.50 -15.24
N VAL A 222 -6.31 -25.75 -14.23
CA VAL A 222 -7.22 -24.60 -14.40
C VAL A 222 -6.49 -23.36 -14.91
N ILE A 223 -5.15 -23.37 -14.88
CA ILE A 223 -4.33 -22.30 -15.42
C ILE A 223 -4.31 -22.49 -16.95
N PRO A 224 -4.68 -21.48 -17.74
CA PRO A 224 -4.58 -21.56 -19.19
C PRO A 224 -3.14 -21.86 -19.60
N ASP A 225 -2.96 -22.68 -20.63
CA ASP A 225 -1.65 -22.78 -21.26
C ASP A 225 -1.33 -21.46 -21.98
N PHE A 226 -0.10 -20.98 -21.85
CA PHE A 226 0.34 -19.74 -22.47
C PHE A 226 1.80 -19.81 -22.89
N ASP A 227 2.04 -19.35 -24.11
CA ASP A 227 3.35 -19.33 -24.75
C ASP A 227 3.71 -17.92 -25.21
N VAL A 228 4.95 -17.77 -25.72
CA VAL A 228 5.36 -16.56 -26.42
C VAL A 228 4.38 -16.28 -27.58
N PRO A 229 3.71 -15.11 -27.61
CA PRO A 229 2.74 -14.82 -28.64
C PRO A 229 3.41 -14.77 -30.02
N HIS A 230 2.72 -15.32 -31.02
CA HIS A 230 3.22 -15.41 -32.39
C HIS A 230 2.18 -14.87 -33.37
N VAL A 231 2.57 -13.88 -34.18
CA VAL A 231 1.75 -13.40 -35.30
C VAL A 231 2.02 -14.31 -36.51
N PRO A 232 0.98 -14.94 -37.09
CA PRO A 232 1.17 -15.82 -38.24
C PRO A 232 1.92 -15.12 -39.39
N GLY A 233 3.01 -15.75 -39.85
CA GLY A 233 3.85 -15.21 -40.92
C GLY A 233 4.92 -14.20 -40.48
N SER A 234 5.02 -13.88 -39.18
CA SER A 234 6.11 -13.07 -38.63
C SER A 234 7.25 -13.94 -38.10
N ALA A 235 8.43 -13.35 -37.88
CA ALA A 235 9.47 -14.00 -37.09
C ALA A 235 9.02 -14.13 -35.61
N PRO A 236 9.53 -15.11 -34.85
CA PRO A 236 9.31 -15.20 -33.41
C PRO A 236 9.82 -13.96 -32.66
N LEU A 237 9.09 -13.56 -31.60
CA LEU A 237 9.49 -12.45 -30.75
C LEU A 237 10.69 -12.81 -29.86
N SER A 238 11.70 -11.94 -29.84
CA SER A 238 12.87 -12.04 -28.97
C SER A 238 12.94 -10.83 -28.03
N CYS A 239 12.20 -10.89 -26.94
CA CYS A 239 12.09 -9.80 -25.97
C CYS A 239 13.17 -9.87 -24.90
N PRO A 240 13.73 -8.74 -24.41
CA PRO A 240 14.71 -8.76 -23.33
C PRO A 240 14.10 -9.24 -22.00
N VAL A 241 14.95 -9.70 -21.07
CA VAL A 241 14.54 -9.95 -19.68
C VAL A 241 14.30 -8.60 -19.01
N VAL A 242 13.10 -8.40 -18.48
CA VAL A 242 12.65 -7.15 -17.84
C VAL A 242 12.36 -7.31 -16.35
N VAL A 243 12.14 -8.55 -15.90
CA VAL A 243 12.02 -8.89 -14.48
C VAL A 243 13.19 -9.76 -14.09
N SER A 244 13.96 -9.30 -13.09
CA SER A 244 15.04 -10.09 -12.50
C SER A 244 14.59 -10.72 -11.19
N PRO A 245 15.08 -11.93 -10.83
CA PRO A 245 14.76 -12.55 -9.54
C PRO A 245 15.22 -11.65 -8.38
N SER A 246 14.37 -11.52 -7.36
CA SER A 246 14.71 -10.75 -6.17
C SER A 246 15.63 -11.52 -5.24
N THR A 247 16.86 -11.06 -5.05
CA THR A 247 17.65 -11.40 -3.87
C THR A 247 17.58 -10.24 -2.90
N VAL A 248 16.63 -10.25 -1.98
CA VAL A 248 16.61 -9.23 -0.93
C VAL A 248 16.91 -9.86 0.41
N ALA A 249 17.90 -9.28 1.10
CA ALA A 249 18.16 -9.58 2.48
C ALA A 249 16.90 -9.22 3.29
N PRO A 250 16.39 -10.12 4.15
CA PRO A 250 15.28 -9.79 5.02
C PRO A 250 15.72 -8.64 5.93
N GLU A 251 15.23 -7.44 5.67
CA GLU A 251 15.39 -6.32 6.60
C GLU A 251 14.39 -6.56 7.73
N SER A 252 14.86 -7.29 8.75
CA SER A 252 14.10 -7.59 9.94
C SER A 252 14.02 -6.37 10.85
N ALA A 253 12.85 -6.10 11.40
CA ALA A 253 12.66 -5.06 12.42
C ALA A 253 13.70 -5.20 13.53
N THR A 254 14.27 -4.08 13.96
CA THR A 254 15.21 -4.02 15.06
C THR A 254 14.54 -4.41 16.38
N LEU A 255 15.33 -4.78 17.39
CA LEU A 255 14.81 -5.05 18.73
C LEU A 255 14.07 -3.83 19.32
N ALA A 256 14.56 -2.62 19.04
CA ALA A 256 13.93 -1.38 19.47
C ALA A 256 12.54 -1.17 18.84
N GLU A 257 12.40 -1.41 17.53
CA GLU A 257 11.11 -1.32 16.84
C GLU A 257 10.14 -2.40 17.33
N SER A 258 10.64 -3.63 17.49
CA SER A 258 9.84 -4.76 17.99
C SER A 258 9.33 -4.50 19.41
N THR A 259 10.18 -3.99 20.29
CA THR A 259 9.79 -3.64 21.67
C THR A 259 8.82 -2.47 21.71
N ALA A 260 9.01 -1.43 20.89
CA ALA A 260 8.07 -0.33 20.76
C ALA A 260 6.67 -0.82 20.31
N ALA A 261 6.63 -1.70 19.31
CA ALA A 261 5.38 -2.28 18.82
C ALA A 261 4.68 -3.17 19.86
N VAL A 262 5.42 -3.98 20.62
CA VAL A 262 4.86 -4.75 21.74
C VAL A 262 4.29 -3.81 22.81
N TRP A 263 5.00 -2.74 23.15
CA TRP A 263 4.54 -1.75 24.11
C TRP A 263 3.28 -1.03 23.66
N ASP A 264 3.15 -0.72 22.37
CA ASP A 264 1.98 -0.08 21.79
C ASP A 264 0.73 -0.96 21.98
N VAL A 265 0.85 -2.26 21.68
CA VAL A 265 -0.22 -3.24 21.86
C VAL A 265 -0.57 -3.42 23.35
N VAL A 266 0.43 -3.51 24.23
CA VAL A 266 0.20 -3.66 25.68
C VAL A 266 -0.50 -2.44 26.28
N LYS A 267 -0.26 -1.23 25.75
CA LYS A 267 -0.97 0.01 26.14
C LYS A 267 -2.41 0.08 25.62
N GLY A 268 -2.81 -0.83 24.73
CA GLY A 268 -4.14 -0.84 24.13
C GLY A 268 -4.32 0.21 23.03
N ASN A 269 -3.22 0.68 22.42
CA ASN A 269 -3.31 1.60 21.29
C ASN A 269 -3.83 0.85 20.06
N VAL A 270 -4.82 1.42 19.37
CA VAL A 270 -5.38 0.86 18.13
C VAL A 270 -4.54 1.36 16.96
N ARG A 271 -3.95 0.45 16.19
CA ARG A 271 -3.15 0.78 15.01
C ARG A 271 -4.09 0.90 13.81
N THR A 272 -4.41 2.12 13.42
CA THR A 272 -5.24 2.39 12.23
C THR A 272 -4.39 2.78 11.03
N VAL A 273 -4.90 2.49 9.84
CA VAL A 273 -4.31 3.00 8.59
C VAL A 273 -5.39 3.67 7.76
N ALA A 274 -5.11 4.90 7.36
CA ALA A 274 -5.91 5.60 6.37
C ALA A 274 -5.43 5.19 4.98
N LEU A 275 -6.19 4.32 4.32
CA LEU A 275 -6.15 4.25 2.86
C LEU A 275 -6.89 5.49 2.37
N PHE A 276 -6.27 6.27 1.48
CA PHE A 276 -6.90 7.51 1.02
C PHE A 276 -8.23 7.17 0.33
N GLY A 277 -9.33 7.38 1.06
CA GLY A 277 -10.67 7.12 0.58
C GLY A 277 -11.04 8.03 -0.58
N PHE A 278 -11.97 7.53 -1.41
CA PHE A 278 -12.48 8.06 -2.68
C PHE A 278 -12.98 9.50 -2.69
N SER A 279 -13.10 10.16 -1.54
CA SER A 279 -13.28 11.59 -1.52
C SER A 279 -11.91 12.26 -1.42
N CYS A 280 -11.27 12.50 -2.56
CA CYS A 280 -10.58 13.77 -2.72
C CYS A 280 -11.66 14.87 -2.64
N GLY A 281 -12.16 15.13 -1.44
CA GLY A 281 -13.02 16.27 -1.15
C GLY A 281 -12.15 17.50 -1.02
N CYS A 282 -12.70 18.66 -1.36
CA CYS A 282 -12.04 19.90 -1.01
C CYS A 282 -11.91 19.98 0.52
N LYS A 283 -10.68 19.96 1.04
CA LYS A 283 -10.43 20.15 2.48
C LYS A 283 -10.74 21.58 2.95
N GLY A 284 -11.11 22.47 2.03
CA GLY A 284 -11.45 23.86 2.30
C GLY A 284 -12.70 24.31 1.53
N PRO A 285 -13.03 25.62 1.60
CA PRO A 285 -14.10 26.17 0.79
C PRO A 285 -13.76 26.03 -0.69
N LYS A 286 -14.72 25.55 -1.47
CA LYS A 286 -14.59 25.48 -2.93
C LYS A 286 -14.34 26.88 -3.49
N LYS A 287 -13.48 27.00 -4.49
CA LYS A 287 -13.12 28.29 -5.12
C LYS A 287 -13.54 28.30 -6.59
N PRO A 288 -13.84 29.46 -7.19
CA PRO A 288 -13.91 29.55 -8.65
C PRO A 288 -12.56 29.16 -9.25
N CYS A 289 -12.57 28.29 -10.26
CA CYS A 289 -11.36 27.77 -10.87
C CYS A 289 -11.26 28.23 -12.32
N LEU A 290 -10.09 28.79 -12.65
CA LEU A 290 -9.71 29.10 -14.02
C LEU A 290 -8.68 28.07 -14.48
N PHE A 291 -9.03 27.34 -15.54
CA PHE A 291 -8.13 26.42 -16.23
C PHE A 291 -7.53 27.15 -17.41
N VAL A 292 -6.21 27.20 -17.46
CA VAL A 292 -5.49 27.86 -18.55
C VAL A 292 -4.62 26.84 -19.25
N HIS A 293 -4.86 26.67 -20.56
CA HIS A 293 -4.06 25.78 -21.39
C HIS A 293 -2.62 26.31 -21.53
N GLY A 294 -1.71 25.43 -21.93
CA GLY A 294 -0.31 25.78 -22.13
C GLY A 294 -0.04 26.44 -23.48
N VAL A 295 0.49 25.65 -24.42
CA VAL A 295 0.82 26.07 -25.79
C VAL A 295 -0.05 25.28 -26.76
N GLY A 296 -0.41 25.90 -27.89
CA GLY A 296 -0.99 25.19 -29.04
C GLY A 296 -2.43 25.54 -29.37
N ASN A 297 -3.01 26.56 -28.74
CA ASN A 297 -4.32 27.07 -29.14
C ASN A 297 -4.16 28.15 -30.23
N PHE A 298 -4.92 28.01 -31.32
CA PHE A 298 -4.72 28.76 -32.57
C PHE A 298 -5.44 30.12 -32.62
N PHE A 299 -6.35 30.39 -31.67
CA PHE A 299 -7.13 31.62 -31.66
C PHE A 299 -7.60 31.99 -30.25
N ASP A 300 -7.86 33.27 -30.03
CA ASP A 300 -8.53 33.72 -28.80
C ASP A 300 -10.02 33.38 -28.85
N ALA A 301 -10.55 32.86 -27.74
CA ALA A 301 -12.00 32.68 -27.57
C ALA A 301 -12.46 33.10 -26.17
N SER A 302 -13.77 33.28 -26.02
CA SER A 302 -14.39 33.57 -24.73
C SER A 302 -14.19 32.43 -23.74
N LEU A 303 -14.17 32.75 -22.44
CA LEU A 303 -14.19 31.73 -21.39
C LEU A 303 -15.37 30.76 -21.60
N SER A 304 -15.14 29.49 -21.29
CA SER A 304 -16.14 28.43 -21.46
C SER A 304 -16.20 27.56 -20.22
N SER A 305 -17.36 26.97 -19.94
CA SER A 305 -17.51 26.02 -18.83
C SER A 305 -17.00 24.61 -19.15
N THR A 306 -16.70 24.33 -20.42
CA THR A 306 -16.24 23.02 -20.93
C THR A 306 -15.27 23.21 -22.09
N ASP A 307 -14.19 22.45 -22.11
CA ASP A 307 -13.28 22.33 -23.24
C ASP A 307 -12.95 20.84 -23.47
N LEU A 308 -13.80 20.17 -24.24
CA LEU A 308 -13.69 18.73 -24.47
C LEU A 308 -12.51 18.37 -25.36
N LEU A 309 -12.04 19.29 -26.21
CA LEU A 309 -10.97 19.03 -27.17
C LEU A 309 -9.59 19.07 -26.52
N TYR A 310 -9.34 20.03 -25.63
CA TYR A 310 -8.05 20.14 -24.94
C TYR A 310 -8.06 19.45 -23.57
N TRP A 311 -9.12 19.64 -22.79
CA TRP A 311 -9.18 19.24 -21.38
C TRP A 311 -10.10 18.03 -21.11
N GLY A 312 -10.84 17.56 -22.12
CA GLY A 312 -11.81 16.47 -21.95
C GLY A 312 -12.82 16.75 -20.84
N PHE A 313 -13.01 15.78 -19.95
CA PHE A 313 -13.97 15.85 -18.84
C PHE A 313 -13.38 16.46 -17.54
N ALA A 314 -12.30 17.23 -17.61
CA ALA A 314 -11.68 17.85 -16.43
C ALA A 314 -12.69 18.61 -15.54
N HIS A 315 -13.73 19.20 -16.14
CA HIS A 315 -14.80 19.90 -15.44
C HIS A 315 -15.60 19.01 -14.46
N GLN A 316 -15.57 17.68 -14.64
CA GLN A 316 -16.25 16.71 -13.76
C GLN A 316 -15.34 16.21 -12.63
N HIS A 317 -14.04 16.49 -12.68
CA HIS A 317 -13.04 15.89 -11.79
C HIS A 317 -12.26 16.94 -10.96
N ALA A 318 -12.82 18.14 -10.78
CA ALA A 318 -12.22 19.20 -9.96
C ALA A 318 -13.05 19.47 -8.68
N PRO A 319 -12.95 18.60 -7.65
CA PRO A 319 -13.82 18.63 -6.47
C PRO A 319 -13.65 19.89 -5.58
N CYS A 320 -12.55 20.62 -5.77
CA CYS A 320 -12.26 21.89 -5.10
C CYS A 320 -12.84 23.12 -5.79
N CYS A 321 -13.47 22.94 -6.95
CA CYS A 321 -13.98 24.04 -7.76
C CYS A 321 -15.48 24.25 -7.50
N SER A 322 -15.85 25.50 -7.20
CA SER A 322 -17.25 25.93 -7.09
C SER A 322 -17.86 26.26 -8.46
N SER A 323 -17.00 26.71 -9.38
CA SER A 323 -17.28 26.94 -10.80
C SER A 323 -15.99 26.70 -11.56
N ILE A 324 -16.11 26.40 -12.85
CA ILE A 324 -14.97 26.13 -13.73
C ILE A 324 -15.12 26.98 -14.97
N GLN A 325 -14.02 27.64 -15.35
CA GLN A 325 -13.86 28.36 -16.61
C GLN A 325 -12.58 27.90 -17.27
N PHE A 326 -12.62 27.65 -18.57
CA PHE A 326 -11.48 27.36 -19.42
C PHE A 326 -11.13 28.61 -20.24
N ALA A 327 -9.89 29.05 -20.14
CA ALA A 327 -9.34 30.14 -20.92
C ALA A 327 -8.84 29.65 -22.27
N HIS A 328 -9.09 30.45 -23.31
CA HIS A 328 -8.73 30.17 -24.70
C HIS A 328 -7.88 31.31 -25.25
N PHE A 329 -6.58 31.30 -24.94
CA PHE A 329 -5.63 32.29 -25.45
C PHE A 329 -4.95 31.78 -26.72
N GLU A 330 -4.71 32.63 -27.71
CA GLU A 330 -3.84 32.27 -28.83
C GLU A 330 -2.40 32.16 -28.32
N THR A 331 -1.82 30.96 -28.32
CA THR A 331 -0.48 30.71 -27.76
C THR A 331 0.52 30.11 -28.74
N ILE A 332 0.17 30.04 -30.03
CA ILE A 332 1.10 29.62 -31.10
C ILE A 332 2.00 30.78 -31.53
N HIS A 333 1.43 31.99 -31.65
CA HIS A 333 2.16 33.18 -32.04
C HIS A 333 2.41 34.15 -30.88
N ASN A 334 1.66 34.02 -29.77
CA ASN A 334 1.83 34.83 -28.57
C ASN A 334 2.23 33.97 -27.37
N GLY A 335 3.52 34.00 -27.02
CA GLY A 335 4.03 33.30 -25.84
C GLY A 335 3.58 33.93 -24.51
N TRP A 336 3.78 33.19 -23.42
CA TRP A 336 3.46 33.61 -22.05
C TRP A 336 4.26 34.81 -21.53
N ASP A 337 5.40 35.10 -22.17
CA ASP A 337 6.23 36.27 -21.90
C ASP A 337 5.66 37.56 -22.55
N LYS A 338 4.66 37.44 -23.43
CA LYS A 338 4.05 38.59 -24.10
C LYS A 338 3.10 39.33 -23.14
N PRO A 339 3.19 40.68 -23.07
CA PRO A 339 2.27 41.49 -22.26
C PRO A 339 0.78 41.23 -22.56
N ARG A 340 0.47 40.86 -23.81
CA ARG A 340 -0.88 40.50 -24.24
C ARG A 340 -1.43 39.28 -23.48
N VAL A 341 -0.71 38.17 -23.46
CA VAL A 341 -1.17 36.92 -22.82
C VAL A 341 -1.23 37.09 -21.31
N GLN A 342 -0.26 37.79 -20.72
CA GLN A 342 -0.27 38.14 -19.30
C GLN A 342 -1.51 38.97 -18.92
N LYS A 343 -1.87 39.95 -19.77
CA LYS A 343 -3.10 40.74 -19.57
C LYS A 343 -4.36 39.89 -19.72
N GLN A 344 -4.44 39.03 -20.73
CA GLN A 344 -5.58 38.12 -20.92
C GLN A 344 -5.76 37.17 -19.73
N PHE A 345 -4.67 36.66 -19.17
CA PHE A 345 -4.69 35.87 -17.94
C PHE A 345 -5.27 36.66 -16.77
N CYS A 346 -4.79 37.89 -16.53
CA CYS A 346 -5.31 38.75 -15.47
C CYS A 346 -6.80 39.03 -15.64
N ASP A 347 -7.23 39.39 -16.85
CA ASP A 347 -8.62 39.70 -17.16
C ASP A 347 -9.53 38.45 -16.95
N ALA A 348 -9.05 37.26 -17.35
CA ALA A 348 -9.75 35.99 -17.14
C ALA A 348 -9.81 35.58 -15.66
N ALA A 349 -8.74 35.78 -14.91
CA ALA A 349 -8.68 35.48 -13.48
C ALA A 349 -9.64 36.38 -12.69
N LEU A 350 -9.67 37.67 -13.00
CA LEU A 350 -10.62 38.62 -12.42
C LEU A 350 -12.06 38.21 -12.74
N ALA A 351 -12.36 37.92 -14.01
CA ALA A 351 -13.68 37.48 -14.44
C ALA A 351 -14.15 36.19 -13.74
N THR A 352 -13.23 35.24 -13.51
CA THR A 352 -13.57 33.96 -12.88
C THR A 352 -13.72 34.08 -11.36
N SER A 353 -12.88 34.89 -10.72
CA SER A 353 -12.87 35.05 -9.26
C SER A 353 -14.13 35.73 -8.71
N ASN A 354 -14.87 36.47 -9.53
CA ASN A 354 -15.93 37.40 -9.10
C ASN A 354 -15.44 38.40 -8.03
N SER A 355 -14.13 38.67 -7.96
CA SER A 355 -13.57 39.59 -6.98
C SER A 355 -13.95 41.03 -7.31
N LYS A 356 -14.25 41.82 -6.28
CA LYS A 356 -14.44 43.28 -6.39
C LYS A 356 -13.12 44.05 -6.35
N THR A 357 -12.01 43.37 -6.08
CA THR A 357 -10.66 43.95 -6.10
C THR A 357 -10.05 43.79 -7.48
N GLN A 358 -9.39 44.83 -8.02
CA GLN A 358 -8.67 44.78 -9.30
C GLN A 358 -7.31 44.04 -9.19
N THR A 359 -7.13 43.21 -8.18
CA THR A 359 -5.88 42.50 -7.88
C THR A 359 -6.15 41.02 -7.72
N VAL A 360 -5.35 40.21 -8.40
CA VAL A 360 -5.31 38.74 -8.24
C VAL A 360 -4.38 38.44 -7.07
N GLY A 361 -4.88 37.74 -6.05
CA GLY A 361 -4.16 37.41 -4.82
C GLY A 361 -4.12 35.93 -4.54
#